data_AF-A0A453DKV7-F1
#
_entry.id   AF-A0A453DKV7-F1
#
_cell.length_a   1.000
_cell.length_b   1.000
_cell.length_c   1.000
_cell.angle_alpha   90.00
_cell.angle_beta   90.00
_cell.angle_gamma   90.00
#
_symmetry.space_group_name_H-M   'P 1'
#
loop_
_entity.id
_entity.type
_entity.pdbx_description
1 polymer ?
#
loop_
_entity_poly.entity_id
_entity_poly.type
_entity_poly.pdbx_seq_one_letter_code
_entity_poly.pdbx_strand_id
1 'polypeptide(L)'
;YFSMAIGISVAVAVVSYIQENVGWGIGFGMLCAIMLCAFAVFLSGTPTYRLYAPTPGAESPFAHEDVAAKSEEARGVLRLLPIWAACLAYGVAYAQIMTLFNKQGRTLDRRIFGGLELPPAALQTLGPASILLFVPIYDRLLVPALGRATGKPSGLTLLQRVGVGMVVSMSAVIVAALVEGRRLETAREHGLVDDAGATVPMSWAWLVPQYAMMGVADVLTVVGLQEFFYDQMPRELRSLGLALYFSVMGIGGFISSALISFIDRVTRSGGGDGWFADNLNRAHLDYFYWLLAGLSAAELGLFVWLASSYTYNNNHKRLQH
;
A
#
# COMPACT_ATOMS: atom_id res chain seq x y z
N TYR A 1 6.51 5.48 -12.14
CA TYR A 1 5.17 5.07 -11.69
C TYR A 1 4.33 4.45 -12.79
N PHE A 2 4.11 5.12 -13.93
CA PHE A 2 3.29 4.56 -15.03
C PHE A 2 3.77 3.18 -15.53
N SER A 3 5.07 3.03 -15.79
CA SER A 3 5.67 1.75 -16.19
C SER A 3 5.54 0.66 -15.13
N MET A 4 5.73 1.02 -13.86
CA MET A 4 5.58 0.10 -12.72
C MET A 4 4.13 -0.36 -12.56
N ALA A 5 3.16 0.55 -12.64
CA ALA A 5 1.74 0.22 -12.52
C ALA A 5 1.26 -0.67 -13.68
N ILE A 6 1.71 -0.42 -14.92
CA ILE A 6 1.48 -1.33 -16.05
C ILE A 6 2.11 -2.69 -15.79
N GLY A 7 3.38 -2.71 -15.38
CA GLY A 7 4.11 -3.94 -15.08
C GLY A 7 3.40 -4.80 -14.03
N ILE A 8 2.97 -4.19 -12.91
CA ILE A 8 2.21 -4.88 -11.85
C ILE A 8 0.86 -5.35 -12.39
N SER A 9 0.13 -4.53 -13.15
CA SER A 9 -1.17 -4.91 -13.71
C SER A 9 -1.05 -6.14 -14.60
N VAL A 10 -0.08 -6.13 -15.53
CA VAL A 10 0.18 -7.24 -16.45
C VAL A 10 0.65 -8.47 -15.68
N ALA A 11 1.60 -8.32 -14.75
CA ALA A 11 2.11 -9.42 -13.96
C ALA A 11 0.99 -10.08 -13.14
N VAL A 12 0.22 -9.30 -12.38
CA VAL A 12 -0.87 -9.84 -11.56
C VAL A 12 -1.93 -10.50 -12.43
N ALA A 13 -2.36 -9.89 -13.54
CA ALA A 13 -3.35 -10.50 -14.45
C ALA A 13 -2.85 -11.82 -15.06
N VAL A 14 -1.69 -11.78 -15.72
CA VAL A 14 -1.18 -12.91 -16.52
C VAL A 14 -0.70 -14.04 -15.62
N VAL A 15 0.09 -13.72 -14.58
CA VAL A 15 0.66 -14.73 -13.70
C VAL A 15 -0.45 -15.42 -12.90
N SER A 16 -1.42 -14.67 -12.36
CA SER A 16 -2.54 -15.30 -11.63
C SER A 16 -3.40 -16.18 -12.53
N TYR A 17 -3.63 -15.76 -13.78
CA TYR A 17 -4.35 -16.59 -14.74
C TYR A 17 -3.62 -17.89 -15.04
N ILE A 18 -2.31 -17.84 -15.26
CA ILE A 18 -1.49 -19.03 -15.49
C ILE A 18 -1.50 -19.93 -14.26
N GLN A 19 -1.32 -19.38 -13.06
CA GLN A 19 -1.27 -20.15 -11.81
C GLN A 19 -2.57 -20.91 -11.55
N GLU A 20 -3.73 -20.27 -11.75
CA GLU A 20 -5.04 -20.84 -11.43
C GLU A 20 -5.61 -21.72 -12.56
N ASN A 21 -5.30 -21.44 -13.84
CA ASN A 21 -5.88 -22.18 -14.98
C ASN A 21 -4.93 -23.19 -15.65
N VAL A 22 -3.61 -22.97 -15.57
CA VAL A 22 -2.61 -23.81 -16.25
C VAL A 22 -1.81 -24.64 -15.24
N GLY A 23 -1.41 -24.01 -14.13
CA GLY A 23 -0.79 -24.68 -13.00
C GLY A 23 0.28 -23.85 -12.31
N TRP A 24 0.35 -23.99 -10.99
CA TRP A 24 1.27 -23.26 -10.12
C TRP A 24 2.75 -23.48 -10.45
N GLY A 25 3.15 -24.71 -10.80
CA GLY A 25 4.52 -25.02 -11.19
C GLY A 25 4.99 -24.27 -12.43
N ILE A 26 4.12 -24.12 -13.43
CA ILE A 26 4.41 -23.34 -14.65
C ILE A 26 4.47 -21.84 -14.32
N GLY A 27 3.53 -21.34 -13.51
CA GLY A 27 3.53 -19.95 -13.08
C GLY A 27 4.84 -19.54 -12.38
N PHE A 28 5.31 -20.33 -11.42
CA PHE A 28 6.58 -20.06 -10.74
C PHE A 28 7.80 -20.31 -11.63
N GLY A 29 7.78 -21.35 -12.48
CA GLY A 29 8.85 -21.65 -13.42
C GLY A 29 9.08 -20.51 -14.42
N MET A 30 8.00 -19.93 -14.95
CA MET A 30 8.05 -18.76 -15.84
C MET A 30 8.68 -17.55 -15.16
N LEU A 31 8.29 -17.25 -13.91
CA LEU A 31 8.87 -16.14 -13.15
C LEU A 31 10.37 -16.35 -12.90
N CYS A 32 10.78 -17.58 -12.59
CA CYS A 32 12.19 -17.92 -12.44
C CYS A 32 12.97 -17.70 -13.75
N ALA A 33 12.43 -18.17 -14.87
CA ALA A 33 13.04 -17.96 -16.20
C ALA A 33 13.17 -16.48 -16.54
N ILE A 34 12.14 -15.66 -16.29
CA ILE A 34 12.18 -14.20 -16.52
C ILE A 34 13.28 -13.55 -15.67
N MET A 35 13.41 -13.93 -14.39
CA MET A 35 14.46 -13.40 -13.51
C MET A 35 15.87 -13.79 -13.99
N LEU A 36 16.06 -15.05 -14.43
CA LEU A 36 17.33 -15.50 -14.99
C LEU A 36 17.69 -14.76 -16.28
N CYS A 37 16.72 -14.53 -17.16
CA CYS A 37 16.92 -13.72 -18.36
C CYS A 37 17.29 -12.27 -18.01
N ALA A 38 16.59 -11.64 -17.06
CA ALA A 38 16.91 -10.29 -16.60
C ALA A 38 18.31 -10.20 -15.99
N PHE A 39 18.71 -11.21 -15.23
CA PHE A 39 20.06 -11.31 -14.66
C PHE A 39 21.13 -11.47 -15.75
N ALA A 40 20.88 -12.31 -16.76
CA ALA A 40 21.79 -12.47 -17.90
C ALA A 40 21.96 -11.15 -18.68
N VAL A 41 20.86 -10.43 -18.94
CA VAL A 41 20.89 -9.10 -19.58
C VAL A 41 21.67 -8.10 -18.73
N PHE A 42 21.44 -8.08 -17.42
CA PHE A 42 22.19 -7.23 -16.49
C PHE A 42 23.70 -7.52 -16.55
N LEU A 43 24.09 -8.80 -16.55
CA LEU A 43 25.49 -9.21 -16.65
C LEU A 43 26.10 -8.84 -18.01
N SER A 44 25.39 -9.03 -19.11
CA SER A 44 25.83 -8.60 -20.45
C SER A 44 26.01 -7.07 -20.55
N GLY A 45 25.27 -6.30 -19.75
CA GLY A 45 25.39 -4.84 -19.65
C GLY A 45 26.55 -4.36 -18.79
N THR A 46 27.11 -5.20 -17.90
CA THR A 46 28.22 -4.86 -16.99
C THR A 46 29.36 -4.07 -17.64
N PRO A 47 29.90 -4.43 -18.83
CA PRO A 47 31.00 -3.66 -19.44
C PRO A 47 30.61 -2.24 -19.89
N THR A 48 29.32 -1.95 -20.03
CA THR A 48 28.82 -0.61 -20.42
C THR A 48 28.58 0.31 -19.22
N TYR A 49 28.58 -0.22 -18.00
CA TYR A 49 28.28 0.56 -16.81
C TYR A 49 29.47 1.44 -16.40
N ARG A 50 29.18 2.72 -16.16
CA ARG A 50 30.14 3.64 -15.54
C ARG A 50 30.06 3.49 -14.04
N LEU A 51 31.03 2.78 -13.47
CA LEU A 51 31.17 2.64 -12.03
C LEU A 51 31.80 3.92 -11.47
N TYR A 52 31.14 4.55 -10.51
CA TYR A 52 31.75 5.63 -9.74
C TYR A 52 32.77 5.00 -8.80
N ALA A 53 34.06 5.22 -9.08
CA ALA A 53 35.13 4.79 -8.20
C ALA A 53 34.98 5.52 -6.85
N PRO A 54 35.07 4.83 -5.70
CA PRO A 54 35.22 5.49 -4.41
C PRO A 54 36.42 6.44 -4.50
N THR A 55 36.24 7.71 -4.15
CA THR A 55 37.31 8.71 -4.22
C THR A 55 38.47 8.25 -3.30
N PRO A 56 39.68 7.99 -3.81
CA PRO A 56 40.80 7.56 -2.97
C PRO A 56 41.11 8.65 -1.94
N GLY A 57 40.98 8.34 -0.65
CA GLY A 57 41.16 9.31 0.44
C GLY A 57 39.92 10.12 0.81
N ALA A 58 38.75 9.86 0.21
CA ALA A 58 37.50 10.26 0.85
C ALA A 58 37.31 9.39 2.09
N GLU A 59 37.78 9.89 3.23
CA GLU A 59 37.34 9.41 4.53
C GLU A 59 35.80 9.41 4.55
N SER A 60 35.17 8.45 5.26
CA SER A 60 33.72 8.45 5.38
C SER A 60 33.26 9.84 5.83
N PRO A 61 32.15 10.41 5.32
CA PRO A 61 31.63 11.69 5.82
C PRO A 61 31.57 11.75 7.36
N PHE A 62 31.31 10.59 7.96
CA PHE A 62 31.28 10.35 9.40
C PHE A 62 32.62 10.41 10.16
N ALA A 63 33.77 10.47 9.47
CA ALA A 63 35.11 10.34 10.07
C ALA A 63 35.61 11.64 10.73
N HIS A 64 35.23 12.81 10.20
CA HIS A 64 35.58 14.14 10.73
C HIS A 64 34.40 15.10 10.82
N GLU A 65 33.18 14.57 10.90
CA GLU A 65 32.00 15.41 11.11
C GLU A 65 32.01 15.99 12.52
N ASP A 66 31.97 17.32 12.59
CA ASP A 66 31.79 18.07 13.82
C ASP A 66 30.62 17.49 14.62
N VAL A 67 30.78 17.41 15.95
CA VAL A 67 29.73 16.92 16.86
C VAL A 67 28.42 17.69 16.65
N ALA A 68 28.51 18.98 16.27
CA ALA A 68 27.37 19.80 15.91
C ALA A 68 26.62 19.28 14.68
N ALA A 69 27.31 18.91 13.60
CA ALA A 69 26.71 18.37 12.38
C ALA A 69 25.97 17.05 12.65
N LYS A 70 26.62 16.11 13.35
CA LYS A 70 25.97 14.86 13.78
C LYS A 70 24.74 15.09 14.66
N SER A 71 24.80 16.10 15.53
CA SER A 71 23.66 16.46 16.38
C SER A 71 22.49 17.02 15.56
N GLU A 72 22.75 17.86 14.55
CA GLU A 72 21.72 18.39 13.66
C GLU A 72 21.09 17.29 12.78
N GLU A 73 21.90 16.39 12.24
CA GLU A 73 21.43 15.24 11.47
C GLU A 73 20.55 14.32 12.30
N ALA A 74 21.01 13.94 13.50
CA ALA A 74 20.24 13.13 14.43
C ALA A 74 18.91 13.79 14.80
N ARG A 75 18.91 15.12 15.05
CA ARG A 75 17.68 15.89 15.28
C ARG A 75 16.76 15.89 14.06
N GLY A 76 17.30 15.97 12.85
CA GLY A 76 16.55 15.86 11.60
C GLY A 76 15.81 14.54 11.49
N VAL A 77 16.51 13.42 11.73
CA VAL A 77 15.92 12.07 11.74
C VAL A 77 14.87 11.93 12.84
N LEU A 78 15.18 12.36 14.07
CA LEU A 78 14.28 12.24 15.23
C LEU A 78 12.96 12.98 15.03
N ARG A 79 12.97 14.11 14.30
CA ARG A 79 11.74 14.86 13.98
C ARG A 79 10.80 14.12 13.04
N LEU A 80 11.30 13.14 12.28
CA LEU A 80 10.50 12.35 11.34
C LEU A 80 9.85 11.14 11.98
N LEU A 81 10.39 10.64 13.10
CA LEU A 81 9.89 9.46 13.80
C LEU A 81 8.43 9.58 14.29
N PRO A 82 7.94 10.72 14.80
CA PRO A 82 6.54 10.84 15.18
C PRO A 82 5.60 10.67 13.98
N ILE A 83 5.91 11.30 12.85
CA ILE A 83 5.12 11.18 11.61
C ILE A 83 5.18 9.75 11.09
N TRP A 84 6.37 9.15 11.09
CA TRP A 84 6.58 7.75 10.74
C TRP A 84 5.70 6.80 11.59
N ALA A 85 5.69 6.98 12.92
CA ALA A 85 4.89 6.17 13.82
C ALA A 85 3.38 6.35 13.55
N ALA A 86 2.96 7.58 13.26
CA ALA A 86 1.58 7.90 12.89
C ALA A 86 1.17 7.40 11.49
N CYS A 87 2.08 6.82 10.71
CA CYS A 87 1.76 6.19 9.42
C CYS A 87 1.77 4.65 9.47
N LEU A 88 2.09 4.04 10.62
CA LEU A 88 2.20 2.57 10.73
C LEU A 88 0.87 1.86 10.52
N ALA A 89 -0.24 2.48 10.94
CA ALA A 89 -1.57 1.92 10.78
C ALA A 89 -2.03 1.90 9.32
N TYR A 90 -1.55 2.83 8.48
CA TYR A 90 -1.75 2.79 7.03
C TYR A 90 -1.11 1.53 6.44
N GLY A 91 0.08 1.16 6.90
CA GLY A 91 0.73 -0.10 6.52
C GLY A 91 -0.10 -1.34 6.89
N VAL A 92 -0.83 -1.29 8.02
CA VAL A 92 -1.79 -2.34 8.42
C VAL A 92 -2.97 -2.41 7.45
N ALA A 93 -3.59 -1.27 7.11
CA ALA A 93 -4.70 -1.21 6.16
C ALA A 93 -4.28 -1.67 4.75
N TYR A 94 -3.08 -1.28 4.32
CA TYR A 94 -2.51 -1.65 3.03
C TYR A 94 -2.31 -3.18 2.91
N ALA A 95 -1.90 -3.86 3.99
CA ALA A 95 -1.69 -5.32 3.97
C ALA A 95 -2.95 -6.12 3.61
N GLN A 96 -4.14 -5.54 3.77
CA GLN A 96 -5.42 -6.23 3.50
C GLN A 96 -5.71 -6.43 2.02
N ILE A 97 -5.16 -5.56 1.15
CA ILE A 97 -5.39 -5.60 -0.30
C ILE A 97 -4.94 -6.95 -0.88
N MET A 98 -3.77 -7.41 -0.44
CA MET A 98 -3.14 -8.63 -0.98
C MET A 98 -3.74 -9.90 -0.39
N THR A 99 -4.41 -9.79 0.76
CA THR A 99 -4.78 -10.95 1.60
C THR A 99 -6.30 -11.07 1.74
N LEU A 100 -6.92 -10.25 2.60
CA LEU A 100 -8.32 -10.39 2.95
C LEU A 100 -9.25 -9.96 1.80
N PHE A 101 -8.89 -8.94 1.02
CA PHE A 101 -9.68 -8.54 -0.16
C PHE A 101 -9.66 -9.65 -1.22
N ASN A 102 -8.54 -10.39 -1.33
CA ASN A 102 -8.44 -11.55 -2.20
C ASN A 102 -9.31 -12.71 -1.69
N LYS A 103 -9.24 -13.01 -0.38
CA LYS A 103 -10.12 -14.01 0.25
C LYS A 103 -11.61 -13.70 0.01
N GLN A 104 -12.01 -12.45 0.19
CA GLN A 104 -13.36 -11.98 -0.09
C GLN A 104 -13.74 -12.23 -1.56
N GLY A 105 -12.89 -11.78 -2.50
CA GLY A 105 -13.12 -11.95 -3.93
C GLY A 105 -13.21 -13.40 -4.39
N ARG A 106 -12.53 -14.34 -3.71
CA ARG A 106 -12.58 -15.76 -4.05
C ARG A 106 -14.00 -16.36 -3.91
N THR A 107 -14.81 -15.82 -3.00
CA THR A 107 -16.18 -16.30 -2.73
C THR A 107 -17.25 -15.69 -3.62
N LEU A 108 -16.90 -14.68 -4.42
CA LEU A 108 -17.85 -13.96 -5.29
C LEU A 108 -17.94 -14.59 -6.68
N ASP A 109 -19.01 -14.27 -7.40
CA ASP A 109 -19.12 -14.60 -8.83
C ASP A 109 -18.16 -13.70 -9.63
N ARG A 110 -17.10 -14.34 -10.14
CA ARG A 110 -15.99 -13.74 -10.88
C ARG A 110 -16.12 -13.91 -12.40
N ARG A 111 -17.27 -14.33 -12.91
CA ARG A 111 -17.49 -14.50 -14.36
C ARG A 111 -17.63 -13.14 -15.04
N ILE A 112 -16.90 -12.96 -16.14
CA ILE A 112 -16.95 -11.78 -17.02
C ILE A 112 -17.22 -12.21 -18.46
N PHE A 113 -17.81 -11.30 -19.25
CA PHE A 113 -18.00 -11.43 -20.71
C PHE A 113 -18.50 -12.81 -21.19
N GLY A 114 -19.62 -13.28 -20.65
CA GLY A 114 -20.29 -14.48 -21.16
C GLY A 114 -19.71 -15.82 -20.68
N GLY A 115 -18.74 -15.83 -19.75
CA GLY A 115 -18.35 -17.06 -19.05
C GLY A 115 -16.89 -17.18 -18.60
N LEU A 116 -16.02 -16.19 -18.88
CA LEU A 116 -14.63 -16.23 -18.43
C LEU A 116 -14.57 -15.98 -16.92
N GLU A 117 -14.11 -16.97 -16.15
CA GLU A 117 -13.93 -16.82 -14.71
C GLU A 117 -12.57 -16.16 -14.41
N LEU A 118 -12.60 -14.97 -13.81
CA LEU A 118 -11.37 -14.28 -13.40
C LEU A 118 -10.76 -14.95 -12.17
N PRO A 119 -9.44 -15.21 -12.12
CA PRO A 119 -8.74 -15.51 -10.87
C PRO A 119 -9.04 -14.46 -9.80
N PRO A 120 -9.21 -14.81 -8.51
CA PRO A 120 -9.46 -13.83 -7.45
C PRO A 120 -8.35 -12.78 -7.37
N ALA A 121 -7.11 -13.22 -7.58
CA ALA A 121 -5.95 -12.33 -7.57
C ALA A 121 -5.95 -11.32 -8.73
N ALA A 122 -6.59 -11.63 -9.87
CA ALA A 122 -6.69 -10.71 -11.00
C ALA A 122 -7.48 -9.43 -10.64
N LEU A 123 -8.39 -9.51 -9.65
CA LEU A 123 -9.11 -8.32 -9.14
C LEU A 123 -8.17 -7.28 -8.52
N GLN A 124 -6.99 -7.68 -8.04
CA GLN A 124 -6.00 -6.74 -7.48
C GLN A 124 -5.45 -5.77 -8.53
N THR A 125 -5.59 -6.07 -9.83
CA THR A 125 -5.22 -5.16 -10.92
C THR A 125 -6.02 -3.85 -10.92
N LEU A 126 -7.19 -3.84 -10.28
CA LEU A 126 -8.02 -2.65 -10.11
C LEU A 126 -7.29 -1.54 -9.33
N GLY A 127 -6.39 -1.89 -8.40
CA GLY A 127 -5.56 -0.93 -7.68
C GLY A 127 -4.63 -0.16 -8.62
N PRO A 128 -3.64 -0.81 -9.26
CA PRO A 128 -2.76 -0.18 -10.24
C PRO A 128 -3.49 0.45 -11.44
N ALA A 129 -4.61 -0.11 -11.90
CA ALA A 129 -5.43 0.53 -12.93
C ALA A 129 -5.98 1.88 -12.46
N SER A 130 -6.43 1.96 -11.21
CA SER A 130 -6.89 3.22 -10.60
C SER A 130 -5.76 4.24 -10.47
N ILE A 131 -4.52 3.80 -10.22
CA ILE A 131 -3.33 4.66 -10.26
C ILE A 131 -3.13 5.26 -11.66
N LEU A 132 -3.18 4.42 -12.70
CA LEU A 132 -3.00 4.85 -14.08
C LEU A 132 -4.05 5.87 -14.53
N LEU A 133 -5.29 5.74 -14.04
CA LEU A 133 -6.37 6.69 -14.30
C LEU A 133 -6.24 7.96 -13.46
N PHE A 134 -5.89 7.83 -12.18
CA PHE A 134 -5.87 8.94 -11.25
C PHE A 134 -4.68 9.88 -11.42
N VAL A 135 -3.48 9.37 -11.73
CA VAL A 135 -2.28 10.21 -11.85
C VAL A 135 -2.44 11.33 -12.90
N PRO A 136 -2.90 11.07 -14.14
CA PRO A 136 -3.14 12.13 -15.11
C PRO A 136 -4.20 13.14 -14.65
N ILE A 137 -5.26 12.68 -13.96
CA ILE A 137 -6.31 13.54 -13.40
C ILE A 137 -5.71 14.43 -12.31
N TYR A 138 -4.89 13.87 -11.44
CA TYR A 138 -4.23 14.59 -10.36
C TYR A 138 -3.30 15.67 -10.93
N ASP A 139 -2.40 15.32 -11.83
CA ASP A 139 -1.39 16.23 -12.36
C ASP A 139 -1.98 17.31 -13.28
N ARG A 140 -2.99 16.97 -14.09
CA ARG A 140 -3.54 17.91 -15.09
C ARG A 140 -4.73 18.72 -14.59
N LEU A 141 -5.53 18.19 -13.67
CA LEU A 141 -6.76 18.84 -13.21
C LEU A 141 -6.63 19.31 -11.75
N LEU A 142 -6.26 18.41 -10.84
CA LEU A 142 -6.26 18.72 -9.40
C LEU A 142 -5.11 19.65 -9.01
N VAL A 143 -3.88 19.40 -9.46
CA VAL A 143 -2.71 20.23 -9.12
C VAL A 143 -2.90 21.69 -9.58
N PRO A 144 -3.31 21.98 -10.83
CA PRO A 144 -3.55 23.36 -11.25
C PRO A 144 -4.75 24.02 -10.56
N ALA A 145 -5.82 23.26 -10.28
CA ALA A 145 -6.99 23.79 -9.57
C ALA A 145 -6.65 24.13 -8.11
N LEU A 146 -5.99 23.20 -7.41
CA LEU A 146 -5.53 23.38 -6.04
C LEU A 146 -4.47 24.48 -5.96
N GLY A 147 -3.56 24.57 -6.93
CA GLY A 147 -2.55 25.63 -6.96
C GLY A 147 -3.16 27.03 -7.07
N ARG A 148 -4.27 27.18 -7.83
CA ARG A 148 -5.03 28.43 -7.88
C ARG A 148 -5.72 28.75 -6.55
N ALA A 149 -6.24 27.74 -5.86
CA ALA A 149 -6.95 27.91 -4.59
C ALA A 149 -6.03 28.12 -3.39
N THR A 150 -4.91 27.40 -3.32
CA THR A 150 -3.98 27.43 -2.17
C THR A 150 -2.82 28.40 -2.35
N GLY A 151 -2.59 28.90 -3.57
CA GLY A 151 -1.44 29.72 -3.92
C GLY A 151 -0.10 28.96 -3.93
N LYS A 152 -0.11 27.63 -3.81
CA LYS A 152 1.11 26.80 -3.81
C LYS A 152 1.32 26.15 -5.17
N PRO A 153 2.56 26.15 -5.72
CA PRO A 153 2.83 25.56 -7.04
C PRO A 153 2.54 24.05 -7.13
N SER A 154 2.63 23.32 -6.01
CA SER A 154 2.29 21.89 -5.92
C SER A 154 0.80 21.62 -5.62
N GLY A 155 -0.02 22.65 -5.41
CA GLY A 155 -1.40 22.54 -4.94
C GLY A 155 -1.51 22.18 -3.45
N LEU A 156 -1.03 20.99 -3.06
CA LEU A 156 -0.99 20.50 -1.67
C LEU A 156 0.45 20.42 -1.16
N THR A 157 0.63 20.51 0.16
CA THR A 157 1.89 20.07 0.78
C THR A 157 1.98 18.55 0.79
N LEU A 158 3.19 18.00 0.95
CA LEU A 158 3.37 16.54 1.03
C LEU A 158 2.56 15.91 2.16
N LEU A 159 2.50 16.54 3.34
CA LEU A 159 1.72 16.01 4.48
C LEU A 159 0.21 16.14 4.25
N GLN A 160 -0.24 17.20 3.57
CA GLN A 160 -1.65 17.31 3.17
C GLN A 160 -2.03 16.23 2.16
N ARG A 161 -1.16 15.96 1.18
CA ARG A 161 -1.34 14.89 0.19
C ARG A 161 -1.44 13.52 0.87
N VAL A 162 -0.54 13.24 1.81
CA VAL A 162 -0.55 12.01 2.64
C VAL A 162 -1.84 11.91 3.45
N GLY A 163 -2.25 12.98 4.13
CA GLY A 163 -3.49 12.99 4.92
C GLY A 163 -4.75 12.76 4.08
N VAL A 164 -4.83 13.33 2.88
CA VAL A 164 -5.94 13.03 1.94
C VAL A 164 -5.92 11.56 1.54
N GLY A 165 -4.75 10.98 1.27
CA GLY A 165 -4.61 9.55 0.99
C GLY A 165 -5.07 8.66 2.14
N MET A 166 -4.75 9.02 3.39
CA MET A 166 -5.23 8.32 4.59
C MET A 166 -6.76 8.38 4.72
N VAL A 167 -7.40 9.52 4.41
CA VAL A 167 -8.87 9.64 4.37
C VAL A 167 -9.48 8.70 3.32
N VAL A 168 -8.89 8.66 2.13
CA VAL A 168 -9.36 7.77 1.05
C VAL A 168 -9.17 6.29 1.45
N SER A 169 -8.05 5.94 2.10
CA SER A 169 -7.79 4.60 2.62
C SER A 169 -8.80 4.17 3.68
N MET A 170 -9.06 5.04 4.68
CA MET A 170 -10.09 4.80 5.70
C MET A 170 -11.46 4.58 5.07
N SER A 171 -11.81 5.40 4.08
CA SER A 171 -13.07 5.27 3.35
C SER A 171 -13.14 3.94 2.56
N ALA A 172 -12.02 3.48 1.99
CA ALA A 172 -11.93 2.19 1.31
C ALA A 172 -12.17 1.01 2.26
N VAL A 173 -11.62 1.07 3.47
CA VAL A 173 -11.83 0.05 4.51
C VAL A 173 -13.27 0.03 5.02
N ILE A 174 -13.90 1.20 5.19
CA ILE A 174 -15.34 1.30 5.51
C ILE A 174 -16.17 0.65 4.41
N VAL A 175 -15.88 0.95 3.14
CA VAL A 175 -16.57 0.32 2.01
C VAL A 175 -16.37 -1.20 2.03
N ALA A 176 -15.16 -1.69 2.32
CA ALA A 176 -14.90 -3.13 2.44
C ALA A 176 -15.72 -3.78 3.56
N ALA A 177 -15.88 -3.10 4.70
CA ALA A 177 -16.73 -3.56 5.80
C ALA A 177 -18.21 -3.68 5.37
N LEU A 178 -18.73 -2.68 4.65
CA LEU A 178 -20.10 -2.68 4.14
C LEU A 178 -20.33 -3.77 3.09
N VAL A 179 -19.39 -3.92 2.15
CA VAL A 179 -19.43 -4.95 1.11
C VAL A 179 -19.39 -6.34 1.74
N GLU A 180 -18.57 -6.54 2.77
CA GLU A 180 -18.51 -7.83 3.47
C GLU A 180 -19.79 -8.13 4.25
N GLY A 181 -20.37 -7.14 4.92
CA GLY A 181 -21.68 -7.29 5.56
C GLY A 181 -22.75 -7.73 4.57
N ARG A 182 -22.79 -7.10 3.38
CA ARG A 182 -23.74 -7.48 2.32
C ARG A 182 -23.48 -8.87 1.76
N ARG A 183 -22.22 -9.28 1.64
CA ARG A 183 -21.83 -10.63 1.19
C ARG A 183 -22.30 -11.70 2.17
N LEU A 184 -22.06 -11.49 3.47
CA LEU A 184 -22.50 -12.40 4.54
C LEU A 184 -24.02 -12.52 4.60
N GLU A 185 -24.74 -11.41 4.45
CA GLU A 185 -26.21 -11.41 4.35
C GLU A 185 -26.69 -12.24 3.15
N THR A 186 -26.09 -12.03 1.97
CA THR A 186 -26.44 -12.78 0.76
C THR A 186 -26.18 -14.28 0.94
N ALA A 187 -25.07 -14.66 1.58
CA ALA A 187 -24.76 -16.06 1.87
C ALA A 187 -25.80 -16.69 2.81
N ARG A 188 -26.32 -15.95 3.79
CA ARG A 188 -27.39 -16.41 4.69
C ARG A 188 -28.72 -16.56 3.97
N GLU A 189 -29.12 -15.57 3.16
CA GLU A 189 -30.36 -15.60 2.38
C GLU A 189 -30.45 -16.82 1.45
N HIS A 190 -29.30 -17.24 0.89
CA HIS A 190 -29.21 -18.38 -0.02
C HIS A 190 -28.85 -19.70 0.68
N GLY A 191 -28.77 -19.72 2.02
CA GLY A 191 -28.45 -20.94 2.79
C GLY A 191 -27.03 -21.48 2.58
N LEU A 192 -26.08 -20.63 2.17
CA LEU A 192 -24.70 -21.00 1.83
C LEU A 192 -23.74 -20.92 3.03
N VAL A 193 -24.24 -20.69 4.24
CA VAL A 193 -23.42 -20.45 5.44
C VAL A 193 -22.48 -21.62 5.74
N ASP A 194 -22.93 -22.86 5.53
CA ASP A 194 -22.17 -24.07 5.87
C ASP A 194 -21.27 -24.57 4.74
N ASP A 195 -21.42 -24.01 3.54
CA ASP A 195 -20.61 -24.40 2.38
C ASP A 195 -19.45 -23.43 2.18
N ALA A 196 -18.25 -23.87 2.60
CA ALA A 196 -17.02 -23.11 2.47
C ALA A 196 -16.55 -22.90 1.02
N GLY A 197 -17.01 -23.75 0.08
CA GLY A 197 -16.67 -23.69 -1.34
C GLY A 197 -17.71 -22.97 -2.18
N ALA A 198 -18.87 -22.62 -1.60
CA ALA A 198 -19.95 -21.98 -2.32
C ALA A 198 -19.55 -20.61 -2.88
N THR A 199 -19.98 -20.37 -4.12
CA THR A 199 -19.94 -19.03 -4.71
C THR A 199 -21.18 -18.27 -4.26
N VAL A 200 -20.98 -17.17 -3.52
CA VAL A 200 -22.05 -16.26 -3.14
C VAL A 200 -22.55 -15.55 -4.42
N PRO A 201 -23.87 -15.48 -4.67
CA PRO A 201 -24.45 -14.89 -5.87
C PRO A 201 -24.37 -13.35 -5.84
N MET A 202 -23.15 -12.85 -5.80
CA MET A 202 -22.80 -11.44 -5.72
C MET A 202 -21.63 -11.21 -6.68
N SER A 203 -21.79 -10.22 -7.56
CA SER A 203 -20.80 -9.94 -8.61
C SER A 203 -19.48 -9.43 -8.03
N TRP A 204 -18.36 -9.84 -8.62
CA TRP A 204 -17.03 -9.26 -8.35
C TRP A 204 -16.99 -7.72 -8.41
N ALA A 205 -17.90 -7.09 -9.17
CA ALA A 205 -17.98 -5.64 -9.33
C ALA A 205 -18.17 -4.88 -8.00
N TRP A 206 -18.73 -5.54 -6.98
CA TRP A 206 -18.87 -4.98 -5.64
C TRP A 206 -17.52 -4.68 -4.95
N LEU A 207 -16.42 -5.33 -5.38
CA LEU A 207 -15.08 -5.05 -4.86
C LEU A 207 -14.37 -3.91 -5.59
N VAL A 208 -14.91 -3.42 -6.70
CA VAL A 208 -14.29 -2.33 -7.48
C VAL A 208 -14.07 -1.08 -6.63
N PRO A 209 -15.03 -0.59 -5.83
CA PRO A 209 -14.85 0.63 -5.05
C PRO A 209 -13.70 0.54 -4.04
N GLN A 210 -13.62 -0.53 -3.25
CA GLN A 210 -12.56 -0.68 -2.23
C GLN A 210 -11.16 -0.81 -2.86
N TYR A 211 -11.01 -1.54 -3.96
CA TYR A 211 -9.73 -1.63 -4.67
C TYR A 211 -9.35 -0.30 -5.33
N ALA A 212 -10.31 0.39 -5.96
CA ALA A 212 -10.04 1.63 -6.66
C ALA A 212 -9.65 2.76 -5.70
N MET A 213 -10.40 2.91 -4.61
CA MET A 213 -10.09 3.88 -3.57
C MET A 213 -8.73 3.59 -2.94
N MET A 214 -8.41 2.33 -2.68
CA MET A 214 -7.10 1.97 -2.15
C MET A 214 -5.95 2.27 -3.13
N GLY A 215 -6.15 2.05 -4.43
CA GLY A 215 -5.17 2.46 -5.46
C GLY A 215 -4.95 3.97 -5.50
N VAL A 216 -6.01 4.77 -5.36
CA VAL A 216 -5.91 6.24 -5.25
C VAL A 216 -5.19 6.64 -3.96
N ALA A 217 -5.53 6.01 -2.83
CA ALA A 217 -4.87 6.23 -1.55
C ALA A 217 -3.38 5.92 -1.61
N ASP A 218 -2.98 4.88 -2.35
CA ASP A 218 -1.58 4.50 -2.54
C ASP A 218 -0.76 5.61 -3.20
N VAL A 219 -1.26 6.19 -4.30
CA VAL A 219 -0.57 7.29 -5.00
C VAL A 219 -0.48 8.56 -4.15
N LEU A 220 -1.45 8.81 -3.28
CA LEU A 220 -1.47 9.98 -2.43
C LEU A 220 -0.57 9.80 -1.19
N THR A 221 -0.67 8.65 -0.52
CA THR A 221 0.03 8.35 0.73
C THR A 221 1.44 7.85 0.47
N VAL A 222 1.62 6.78 -0.31
CA VAL A 222 2.93 6.13 -0.48
C VAL A 222 3.90 7.04 -1.22
N VAL A 223 3.49 7.63 -2.34
CA VAL A 223 4.36 8.59 -3.05
C VAL A 223 4.63 9.82 -2.20
N GLY A 224 3.62 10.32 -1.49
CA GLY A 224 3.75 11.46 -0.59
C GLY A 224 4.72 11.20 0.57
N LEU A 225 4.68 10.02 1.18
CA LEU A 225 5.60 9.60 2.26
C LEU A 225 7.01 9.38 1.73
N GLN A 226 7.15 8.74 0.56
CA GLN A 226 8.45 8.52 -0.07
C GLN A 226 9.15 9.86 -0.35
N GLU A 227 8.45 10.82 -0.97
CA GLU A 227 8.95 12.17 -1.22
C GLU A 227 9.23 12.91 0.10
N PHE A 228 8.32 12.83 1.08
CA PHE A 228 8.47 13.52 2.36
C PHE A 228 9.70 13.04 3.13
N PHE A 229 9.86 11.72 3.35
CA PHE A 229 11.00 11.20 4.08
C PHE A 229 12.31 11.41 3.31
N TYR A 230 12.30 11.40 1.98
CA TYR A 230 13.49 11.70 1.20
C TYR A 230 13.90 13.18 1.31
N ASP A 231 12.95 14.10 1.14
CA ASP A 231 13.22 15.54 1.10
C ASP A 231 13.51 16.15 2.46
N GLN A 232 12.93 15.60 3.53
CA GLN A 232 13.15 16.11 4.89
C GLN A 232 14.41 15.54 5.55
N MET A 233 15.04 14.51 4.96
CA MET A 233 16.30 13.99 5.46
C MET A 233 17.48 14.94 5.17
N PRO A 234 18.49 14.97 6.05
CA PRO A 234 19.81 15.52 5.72
C PRO A 234 20.34 14.91 4.41
N ARG A 235 21.18 15.66 3.67
CA ARG A 235 21.60 15.27 2.31
C ARG A 235 22.33 13.92 2.30
N GLU A 236 23.09 13.69 3.35
CA GLU A 236 23.94 12.54 3.63
C GLU A 236 23.10 11.30 3.99
N LEU A 237 21.90 11.51 4.54
CA LEU A 237 21.01 10.47 5.07
C LEU A 237 19.74 10.26 4.23
N ARG A 238 19.67 10.76 2.99
CA ARG A 238 18.47 10.63 2.14
C ARG A 238 18.03 9.19 1.89
N SER A 239 18.99 8.26 1.78
CA SER A 239 18.69 6.83 1.64
C SER A 239 18.01 6.24 2.88
N LEU A 240 18.32 6.77 4.08
CA LEU A 240 17.66 6.41 5.33
C LEU A 240 16.18 6.85 5.32
N GLY A 241 15.86 7.96 4.65
CA GLY A 241 14.48 8.39 4.41
C GLY A 241 13.66 7.35 3.64
N LEU A 242 14.23 6.78 2.58
CA LEU A 242 13.58 5.69 1.83
C LEU A 242 13.46 4.42 2.67
N ALA A 243 14.46 4.12 3.51
CA ALA A 243 14.40 2.98 4.43
C ALA A 243 13.29 3.15 5.49
N LEU A 244 13.09 4.36 6.03
CA LEU A 244 11.97 4.66 6.92
C LEU A 244 10.62 4.48 6.23
N TYR A 245 10.50 4.90 4.97
CA TYR A 245 9.30 4.65 4.18
C TYR A 245 9.03 3.13 4.02
N PHE A 246 10.03 2.34 3.58
CA PHE A 246 9.85 0.89 3.44
C PHE A 246 9.54 0.21 4.78
N SER A 247 10.10 0.73 5.88
CA SER A 247 9.82 0.20 7.21
C SER A 247 8.39 0.46 7.68
N VAL A 248 7.73 1.56 7.26
CA VAL A 248 6.29 1.76 7.51
C VAL A 248 5.49 0.58 6.96
N MET A 249 5.75 0.19 5.71
CA MET A 249 5.05 -0.90 5.05
C MET A 249 5.38 -2.25 5.68
N GLY A 250 6.66 -2.51 5.93
CA GLY A 250 7.11 -3.78 6.53
C GLY A 250 6.61 -3.98 7.96
N ILE A 251 6.78 -2.97 8.82
CA ILE A 251 6.33 -3.03 10.23
C ILE A 251 4.80 -3.04 10.29
N GLY A 252 4.11 -2.27 9.44
CA GLY A 252 2.66 -2.35 9.31
C GLY A 252 2.17 -3.76 8.97
N GLY A 253 2.87 -4.48 8.09
CA GLY A 253 2.59 -5.90 7.79
C GLY A 253 2.77 -6.83 8.99
N PHE A 254 3.82 -6.65 9.79
CA PHE A 254 4.03 -7.40 11.04
C PHE A 254 2.93 -7.10 12.07
N ILE A 255 2.57 -5.82 12.25
CA ILE A 255 1.48 -5.39 13.14
C ILE A 255 0.16 -6.02 12.68
N SER A 256 -0.15 -5.99 11.37
CA SER A 256 -1.34 -6.65 10.81
C SER A 256 -1.38 -8.13 11.15
N SER A 257 -0.26 -8.83 10.99
CA SER A 257 -0.18 -10.27 11.25
C SER A 257 -0.35 -10.59 12.74
N ALA A 258 0.27 -9.79 13.62
CA ALA A 258 0.10 -9.91 15.06
C ALA A 258 -1.34 -9.62 15.49
N LEU A 259 -1.98 -8.61 14.90
CA LEU A 259 -3.38 -8.24 15.18
C LEU A 259 -4.33 -9.37 14.78
N ILE A 260 -4.18 -9.91 13.57
CA ILE A 260 -4.97 -11.05 13.08
C ILE A 260 -4.78 -12.27 14.01
N SER A 261 -3.54 -12.60 14.35
CA SER A 261 -3.23 -13.75 15.23
C SER A 261 -3.83 -13.59 16.63
N PHE A 262 -3.75 -12.39 17.21
CA PHE A 262 -4.32 -12.09 18.52
C PHE A 262 -5.85 -12.20 18.50
N ILE A 263 -6.50 -11.58 17.51
CA ILE A 263 -7.96 -11.60 17.38
C ILE A 263 -8.46 -13.02 17.11
N ASP A 264 -7.79 -13.78 16.24
CA ASP A 264 -8.17 -15.18 15.98
C ASP A 264 -8.13 -16.01 17.28
N ARG A 265 -7.06 -15.84 18.07
CA ARG A 265 -6.93 -16.52 19.37
C ARG A 265 -8.03 -16.14 20.35
N VAL A 266 -8.36 -14.86 20.47
CA VAL A 266 -9.39 -14.37 21.40
C VAL A 266 -10.79 -14.82 20.95
N THR A 267 -11.11 -14.69 19.66
CA THR A 267 -12.45 -14.96 19.14
C THR A 267 -12.79 -16.45 19.13
N ARG A 268 -11.80 -17.33 18.87
CA ARG A 268 -12.00 -18.79 18.92
C ARG A 268 -12.11 -19.35 20.33
N SER A 269 -11.62 -18.63 21.34
CA SER A 269 -11.65 -19.09 22.74
C SER A 269 -13.08 -19.24 23.31
N GLY A 270 -14.07 -18.59 22.69
CA GLY A 270 -15.48 -18.67 23.06
C GLY A 270 -16.24 -19.87 22.49
N GLY A 271 -15.59 -20.80 21.78
CA GLY A 271 -16.22 -22.01 21.23
C GLY A 271 -17.05 -21.82 19.95
N GLY A 272 -17.12 -20.59 19.43
CA GLY A 272 -17.73 -20.27 18.12
C GLY A 272 -16.69 -20.11 17.01
N ASP A 273 -17.18 -19.91 15.78
CA ASP A 273 -16.35 -19.57 14.63
C ASP A 273 -15.70 -18.18 14.85
N GLY A 274 -14.37 -18.11 14.72
CA GLY A 274 -13.61 -16.86 14.88
C GLY A 274 -13.81 -15.89 13.72
N TRP A 275 -13.31 -14.65 13.87
CA TRP A 275 -13.42 -13.63 12.81
C TRP A 275 -12.74 -14.03 11.50
N PHE A 276 -11.80 -14.99 11.54
CA PHE A 276 -11.02 -15.46 10.41
C PHE A 276 -11.19 -16.96 10.13
N ALA A 277 -12.39 -17.51 10.38
CA ALA A 277 -12.69 -18.90 10.09
C ALA A 277 -12.38 -19.29 8.63
N ASP A 278 -11.97 -20.54 8.40
CA ASP A 278 -11.63 -21.05 7.06
C ASP A 278 -12.83 -20.97 6.11
N ASN A 279 -14.03 -21.24 6.64
CA ASN A 279 -15.28 -20.94 5.96
C ASN A 279 -15.59 -19.44 6.12
N LEU A 280 -15.33 -18.67 5.05
CA LEU A 280 -15.57 -17.24 5.05
C LEU A 280 -17.06 -16.87 5.22
N ASN A 281 -18.00 -17.78 4.93
CA ASN A 281 -19.43 -17.54 5.12
C ASN A 281 -19.85 -17.61 6.61
N ARG A 282 -19.02 -18.25 7.45
CA ARG A 282 -19.14 -18.26 8.92
C ARG A 282 -18.23 -17.25 9.61
N ALA A 283 -17.17 -16.81 8.92
CA ALA A 283 -16.26 -15.79 9.41
C ALA A 283 -16.95 -14.43 9.54
N HIS A 284 -16.35 -13.56 10.36
CA HIS A 284 -16.80 -12.19 10.59
C HIS A 284 -15.71 -11.19 10.19
N LEU A 285 -15.36 -11.24 8.90
CA LEU A 285 -14.35 -10.36 8.32
C LEU A 285 -14.79 -8.89 8.32
N ASP A 286 -16.10 -8.65 8.29
CA ASP A 286 -16.73 -7.33 8.45
C ASP A 286 -16.33 -6.66 9.77
N TYR A 287 -16.31 -7.40 10.88
CA TYR A 287 -15.88 -6.87 12.18
C TYR A 287 -14.41 -6.46 12.17
N PHE A 288 -13.55 -7.22 11.48
CA PHE A 288 -12.15 -6.86 11.33
C PHE A 288 -11.98 -5.58 10.49
N TYR A 289 -12.74 -5.42 9.41
CA TYR A 289 -12.72 -4.18 8.63
C TYR A 289 -13.24 -2.98 9.43
N TRP A 290 -14.27 -3.15 10.25
CA TRP A 290 -14.69 -2.08 11.17
C TRP A 290 -13.63 -1.71 12.21
N LEU A 291 -12.93 -2.69 12.75
CA LEU A 291 -11.78 -2.44 13.64
C LEU A 291 -10.69 -1.64 12.91
N LEU A 292 -10.37 -2.02 11.67
CA LEU A 292 -9.39 -1.31 10.86
C LEU A 292 -9.84 0.11 10.53
N ALA A 293 -11.13 0.33 10.24
CA ALA A 293 -11.67 1.68 10.04
C ALA A 293 -11.49 2.55 11.29
N GLY A 294 -11.73 1.99 12.49
CA GLY A 294 -11.48 2.68 13.76
C GLY A 294 -10.00 2.99 13.99
N LEU A 295 -9.11 2.05 13.67
CA LEU A 295 -7.66 2.24 13.73
C LEU A 295 -7.19 3.33 12.76
N SER A 296 -7.69 3.32 11.52
CA SER A 296 -7.39 4.36 10.52
C SER A 296 -7.93 5.73 10.91
N ALA A 297 -9.08 5.81 11.61
CA ALA A 297 -9.59 7.07 12.13
C ALA A 297 -8.69 7.63 13.25
N ALA A 298 -8.25 6.78 14.18
CA ALA A 298 -7.32 7.17 15.24
C ALA A 298 -5.96 7.60 14.67
N GLU A 299 -5.46 6.87 13.67
CA GLU A 299 -4.26 7.19 12.91
C GLU A 299 -4.37 8.56 12.26
N LEU A 300 -5.44 8.80 11.49
CA LEU A 300 -5.66 10.06 10.80
C LEU A 300 -5.69 11.24 11.80
N GLY A 301 -6.35 11.07 12.95
CA GLY A 301 -6.36 12.07 14.01
C GLY A 301 -4.96 12.38 14.54
N LEU A 302 -4.17 11.35 14.86
CA LEU A 302 -2.80 11.48 15.31
C LEU A 302 -1.90 12.13 14.24
N PHE A 303 -2.02 11.69 12.99
CA PHE A 303 -1.28 12.22 11.86
C PHE A 303 -1.59 13.70 11.63
N VAL A 304 -2.86 14.09 11.61
CA VAL A 304 -3.26 15.50 11.43
C VAL A 304 -2.71 16.37 12.56
N TRP A 305 -2.78 15.88 13.82
CA TRP A 305 -2.22 16.59 14.96
C TRP A 305 -0.70 16.80 14.83
N LEU A 306 0.05 15.74 14.51
CA LEU A 306 1.51 15.83 14.30
C LEU A 306 1.88 16.66 13.07
N ALA A 307 1.16 16.50 11.96
CA ALA A 307 1.40 17.24 10.72
C ALA A 307 1.13 18.74 10.90
N SER A 308 0.16 19.12 11.72
CA SER A 308 -0.15 20.52 12.03
C SER A 308 0.95 21.22 12.83
N SER A 309 1.68 20.47 13.66
CA SER A 309 2.81 20.99 14.45
C SER A 309 4.16 20.84 13.74
N TYR A 310 4.19 20.19 12.57
CA TYR A 310 5.42 19.91 11.83
C TYR A 310 5.88 21.12 11.01
N THR A 311 7.12 21.54 11.24
CA THR A 311 7.78 22.61 10.47
C THR A 311 8.69 22.00 9.40
N TYR A 312 8.38 22.29 8.13
CA TYR A 312 9.19 21.85 6.99
C TYR A 312 10.62 22.40 7.04
N ASN A 313 11.59 21.55 6.74
CA ASN A 313 12.98 21.97 6.63
C ASN A 313 13.21 22.66 5.28
N ASN A 314 13.34 24.00 5.29
CA ASN A 314 13.46 24.83 4.07
C ASN A 314 14.90 24.95 3.53
N ASN A 315 15.82 24.06 3.91
CA ASN A 315 17.24 24.16 3.56
C ASN A 315 17.55 24.14 2.04
N HIS A 316 16.58 23.80 1.18
CA HIS A 316 16.75 23.86 -0.29
C HIS A 316 16.60 25.26 -0.90
N LYS A 317 16.00 26.25 -0.21
CA LYS A 317 15.86 27.62 -0.73
C LYS A 317 17.03 28.56 -0.43
N ARG A 318 17.92 28.21 0.51
CA ARG A 318 19.06 29.07 0.90
C ARG A 318 20.30 28.93 0.02
N LEU A 319 20.31 28.04 -0.97
CA LEU A 319 21.49 27.75 -1.81
C LEU A 319 21.26 28.04 -3.30
N GLN A 320 20.19 28.78 -3.64
CA GLN A 320 19.93 29.29 -5.00
C GLN A 320 20.00 30.83 -5.09
N HIS A 321 20.53 31.49 -4.06
CA HIS A 321 20.86 32.91 -4.06
C HIS A 321 22.30 33.11 -3.61
#